data_AF-A0A1G2F3C2-F1
#
_entry.id   AF-A0A1G2F3C2-F1
#
_cell.length_a   1.000
_cell.length_b   1.000
_cell.length_c   1.000
_cell.angle_alpha   90.00
_cell.angle_beta   90.00
_cell.angle_gamma   90.00
#
_symmetry.space_group_name_H-M   'P 1'
#
loop_
_entity.id
_entity.type
_entity.pdbx_description
1 polymer ?
#
loop_
_entity_poly.entity_id
_entity_poly.type
_entity_poly.pdbx_seq_one_letter_code
_entity_poly.pdbx_strand_id
1 'polypeptide(L)'
;MKSGTRIVLVIFIILFLGEIVIWLLVNGQKEEVKEVKAGQVALKEECQGLKEEVKEIKQKSIYSFPWVAEEIILCGEKVPLERDYVKERLKEALIIEANRNSSIELIFLRSGRWFSFIEGELRKTGTSIDLRYVPIVESDLNYEANSNKGARGMWQLTKYIARKYGLRVDYYIDERYDPFKSTKAAIRHLNDLYSGSGNWSEALAGYNMGEDALKRAMKREGATDFYETKGIPTETQKFVFRILAIKLIMENPEKYGYPGTESINKIKYQTWQVKEIELTIEKKQATIQEIVEKLKSRYPRLTYREFRTYNRHVLNDYLPKGRYDVYVYSEKQNGTS
;
A
#
# COMPACT_ATOMS: atom_id res chain seq x y z
N MET A 1 -19.47 -17.02 1.16
CA MET A 1 -18.78 -17.91 2.13
C MET A 1 -17.49 -18.38 1.47
N LYS A 2 -16.31 -18.20 2.10
CA LYS A 2 -15.03 -18.67 1.51
C LYS A 2 -15.08 -20.19 1.31
N SER A 3 -14.51 -20.74 0.23
CA SER A 3 -14.61 -22.17 -0.13
C SER A 3 -14.18 -23.11 1.02
N GLY A 4 -13.23 -22.69 1.86
CA GLY A 4 -12.85 -23.42 3.07
C GLY A 4 -13.97 -23.55 4.12
N THR A 5 -14.78 -22.51 4.32
CA THR A 5 -15.92 -22.54 5.25
C THR A 5 -17.03 -23.47 4.75
N ARG A 6 -17.22 -23.56 3.42
CA ARG A 6 -18.16 -24.51 2.79
C ARG A 6 -17.72 -25.95 3.00
N ILE A 7 -16.45 -26.27 2.74
CA ILE A 7 -15.91 -27.63 2.92
C ILE A 7 -16.06 -28.10 4.37
N VAL A 8 -15.74 -27.23 5.34
CA VAL A 8 -15.88 -27.56 6.77
C VAL A 8 -17.35 -27.83 7.13
N LEU A 9 -18.28 -26.98 6.66
CA LEU A 9 -19.71 -27.16 6.89
C LEU A 9 -20.24 -28.47 6.29
N VAL A 10 -19.84 -28.80 5.06
CA VAL A 10 -20.24 -30.05 4.39
C VAL A 10 -19.72 -31.27 5.13
N ILE A 11 -18.49 -31.25 5.65
CA ILE A 11 -17.94 -32.34 6.49
C ILE A 11 -18.77 -32.54 7.76
N PHE A 12 -19.13 -31.45 8.46
CA PHE A 12 -19.97 -31.56 9.66
C PHE A 12 -21.35 -32.14 9.36
N ILE A 13 -21.98 -31.74 8.25
CA ILE A 13 -23.27 -32.29 7.82
C ILE A 13 -23.15 -33.80 7.53
N ILE A 14 -22.10 -34.24 6.84
CA ILE A 14 -21.89 -35.67 6.54
C ILE A 14 -21.75 -36.50 7.83
N LEU A 15 -21.02 -36.01 8.83
CA LEU A 15 -20.84 -36.68 10.13
C LEU A 15 -22.16 -36.78 10.89
N PHE A 16 -22.91 -35.68 10.96
CA PHE A 16 -24.21 -35.64 11.64
C PHE A 16 -25.25 -36.56 10.98
N LEU A 17 -25.30 -36.60 9.65
CA LEU A 17 -26.13 -37.56 8.93
C LEU A 17 -25.72 -39.02 9.23
N GLY A 18 -24.46 -39.27 9.57
CA GLY A 18 -23.98 -40.59 9.99
C GLY A 18 -24.60 -41.05 11.30
N GLU A 19 -24.70 -40.15 12.28
CA GLU A 19 -25.38 -40.42 13.55
C GLU A 19 -26.89 -40.66 13.35
N ILE A 20 -27.53 -39.90 12.46
CA ILE A 20 -28.94 -40.10 12.08
C ILE A 20 -29.13 -41.48 11.43
N VAL A 21 -28.25 -41.92 10.54
CA VAL A 21 -28.33 -43.26 9.94
C VAL A 21 -28.23 -44.35 11.01
N ILE A 22 -27.34 -44.21 12.00
CA ILE A 22 -27.22 -45.16 13.12
C ILE A 22 -28.53 -45.20 13.92
N TRP A 23 -29.09 -44.03 14.24
CA TRP A 23 -30.36 -43.94 14.98
C TRP A 23 -31.54 -44.55 14.21
N LEU A 24 -31.67 -44.27 12.91
CA LEU A 24 -32.72 -44.84 12.06
C LEU A 24 -32.60 -46.36 11.92
N LEU A 25 -31.37 -46.89 11.87
CA LEU A 25 -31.11 -48.33 11.84
C LEU A 25 -31.54 -49.02 13.14
N VAL A 26 -31.27 -48.41 14.30
CA VAL A 26 -31.71 -48.93 15.61
C VAL A 26 -33.24 -48.96 15.71
N ASN A 27 -33.92 -48.00 15.08
CA ASN A 27 -35.40 -47.91 15.08
C ASN A 27 -36.07 -48.65 13.90
N GLY A 28 -35.33 -49.38 13.08
CA GLY A 28 -35.90 -50.20 11.98
C GLY A 28 -36.43 -49.42 10.77
N GLN A 29 -36.13 -48.12 10.65
CA GLN A 29 -36.60 -47.22 9.59
C GLN A 29 -35.76 -47.35 8.31
N LYS A 30 -35.98 -48.45 7.56
CA LYS A 30 -35.10 -48.82 6.43
C LYS A 30 -35.21 -47.94 5.19
N GLU A 31 -36.36 -47.32 4.92
CA GLU A 31 -36.53 -46.47 3.73
C GLU A 31 -35.89 -45.09 3.95
N GLU A 32 -36.06 -44.52 5.13
CA GLU A 32 -35.43 -43.25 5.54
C GLU A 32 -33.90 -43.37 5.58
N VAL A 33 -33.37 -44.55 5.95
CA VAL A 33 -31.92 -44.83 5.85
C VAL A 33 -31.41 -44.74 4.41
N LYS A 34 -32.20 -45.18 3.41
CA LYS A 34 -31.78 -45.10 2.00
C LYS A 34 -31.74 -43.65 1.53
N GLU A 35 -32.73 -42.85 1.88
CA GLU A 35 -32.77 -41.43 1.53
C GLU A 35 -31.60 -40.64 2.15
N VAL A 36 -31.34 -40.85 3.45
CA VAL A 36 -30.22 -40.18 4.13
C VAL A 36 -28.87 -40.62 3.55
N LYS A 37 -28.70 -41.90 3.22
CA LYS A 37 -27.47 -42.40 2.56
C LYS A 37 -27.29 -41.81 1.15
N ALA A 38 -28.36 -41.64 0.38
CA ALA A 38 -28.30 -41.00 -0.92
C ALA A 38 -27.86 -39.53 -0.80
N GLY A 39 -28.40 -38.80 0.18
CA GLY A 39 -27.96 -37.43 0.50
C GLY A 39 -26.49 -37.36 0.94
N GLN A 40 -26.00 -38.33 1.72
CA GLN A 40 -24.59 -38.42 2.08
C GLN A 40 -23.67 -38.67 0.89
N VAL A 41 -24.10 -39.45 -0.11
CA VAL A 41 -23.32 -39.70 -1.33
C VAL A 41 -23.21 -38.42 -2.15
N ALA A 42 -24.33 -37.72 -2.39
CA ALA A 42 -24.33 -36.45 -3.12
C ALA A 42 -23.45 -35.37 -2.46
N LEU A 43 -23.50 -35.25 -1.14
CA LEU A 43 -22.65 -34.30 -0.40
C LEU A 43 -21.16 -34.69 -0.43
N LYS A 44 -20.83 -35.98 -0.46
CA LYS A 44 -19.44 -36.45 -0.62
C LYS A 44 -18.89 -36.09 -2.00
N GLU A 45 -19.70 -36.23 -3.05
CA GLU A 45 -19.34 -35.84 -4.42
C GLU A 45 -19.13 -34.32 -4.53
N GLU A 46 -20.03 -33.50 -3.96
CA GLU A 46 -19.86 -32.04 -3.90
C GLU A 46 -18.58 -31.66 -3.14
N CYS A 47 -18.31 -32.30 -2.01
CA CYS A 47 -17.11 -32.05 -1.21
C CYS A 47 -15.82 -32.45 -1.97
N GLN A 48 -15.88 -33.50 -2.79
CA GLN A 48 -14.77 -33.90 -3.66
C GLN A 48 -14.54 -32.89 -4.79
N GLY A 49 -15.61 -32.42 -5.46
CA GLY A 49 -15.52 -31.36 -6.46
C GLY A 49 -14.92 -30.07 -5.90
N LEU A 50 -15.35 -29.64 -4.71
CA LEU A 50 -14.79 -28.47 -4.02
C LEU A 50 -13.30 -28.66 -3.65
N LYS A 51 -12.90 -29.88 -3.26
CA LYS A 51 -11.47 -30.19 -2.98
C LYS A 51 -10.63 -30.12 -4.25
N GLU A 52 -11.14 -30.59 -5.38
CA GLU A 52 -10.47 -30.49 -6.68
C GLU A 52 -10.36 -29.04 -7.14
N GLU A 53 -11.42 -28.25 -7.01
CA GLU A 53 -11.40 -26.81 -7.31
C GLU A 53 -10.38 -26.07 -6.45
N VAL A 54 -10.33 -26.34 -5.14
CA VAL A 54 -9.31 -25.78 -4.23
C VAL A 54 -7.90 -26.23 -4.62
N LYS A 55 -7.73 -27.48 -5.04
CA LYS A 55 -6.44 -28.01 -5.49
C LYS A 55 -5.99 -27.34 -6.79
N GLU A 56 -6.90 -27.15 -7.75
CA GLU A 56 -6.63 -26.47 -9.01
C GLU A 56 -6.28 -25.00 -8.77
N ILE A 57 -7.02 -24.29 -7.91
CA ILE A 57 -6.72 -22.91 -7.49
C ILE A 57 -5.32 -22.82 -6.86
N LYS A 58 -4.98 -23.75 -5.95
CA LYS A 58 -3.65 -23.78 -5.30
C LYS A 58 -2.53 -24.12 -6.28
N GLN A 59 -2.75 -25.05 -7.21
CA GLN A 59 -1.76 -25.48 -8.19
C GLN A 59 -1.52 -24.39 -9.23
N LYS A 60 -2.58 -23.69 -9.65
CA LYS A 60 -2.49 -22.46 -10.44
C LYS A 60 -1.69 -21.42 -9.66
N SER A 61 -1.99 -21.15 -8.38
CA SER A 61 -1.27 -20.11 -7.63
C SER A 61 0.23 -20.38 -7.40
N ILE A 62 0.67 -21.64 -7.32
CA ILE A 62 2.09 -22.00 -7.09
C ILE A 62 2.91 -22.02 -8.39
N TYR A 63 2.33 -22.49 -9.50
CA TYR A 63 3.05 -22.66 -10.78
C TYR A 63 2.74 -21.56 -11.81
N SER A 64 1.69 -20.76 -11.62
CA SER A 64 1.28 -19.72 -12.57
C SER A 64 1.84 -18.34 -12.23
N PHE A 65 2.84 -18.22 -11.35
CA PHE A 65 3.47 -16.92 -11.12
C PHE A 65 4.09 -16.48 -12.44
N PRO A 66 3.44 -15.56 -13.16
CA PRO A 66 3.63 -15.51 -14.58
C PRO A 66 5.01 -14.96 -14.86
N TRP A 67 5.65 -15.59 -15.83
CA TRP A 67 6.96 -15.23 -16.32
C TRP A 67 7.05 -13.69 -16.51
N VAL A 68 8.14 -13.13 -15.97
CA VAL A 68 8.50 -11.71 -16.05
C VAL A 68 8.54 -11.35 -17.54
N ALA A 69 7.80 -10.33 -17.98
CA ALA A 69 7.76 -9.94 -19.38
C ALA A 69 9.17 -9.82 -19.99
N GLU A 70 9.30 -10.08 -21.31
CA GLU A 70 10.59 -9.97 -22.03
C GLU A 70 11.25 -8.60 -21.82
N GLU A 71 10.43 -7.57 -21.69
CA GLU A 71 10.87 -6.21 -21.42
C GLU A 71 10.06 -5.58 -20.29
N ILE A 72 10.76 -4.90 -19.38
CA ILE A 72 10.18 -4.14 -18.30
C ILE A 72 10.84 -2.77 -18.28
N ILE A 73 10.00 -1.75 -18.13
CA ILE A 73 10.42 -0.35 -18.06
C ILE A 73 10.11 0.18 -16.67
N LEU A 74 11.07 0.86 -16.06
CA LEU A 74 10.90 1.65 -14.85
C LEU A 74 11.32 3.08 -15.12
N CYS A 75 10.40 4.01 -14.95
CA CYS A 75 10.66 5.43 -15.16
C CYS A 75 11.19 5.78 -16.56
N GLY A 76 10.86 5.00 -17.58
CA GLY A 76 11.39 5.16 -18.95
C GLY A 76 12.70 4.41 -19.21
N GLU A 77 13.29 3.77 -18.20
CA GLU A 77 14.54 3.01 -18.31
C GLU A 77 14.25 1.52 -18.45
N LYS A 78 14.94 0.85 -19.38
CA LYS A 78 14.85 -0.60 -19.56
C LYS A 78 15.56 -1.30 -18.41
N VAL A 79 14.87 -2.23 -17.76
CA VAL A 79 15.47 -3.12 -16.75
C VAL A 79 16.34 -4.16 -17.48
N PRO A 80 17.61 -4.37 -17.08
CA PRO A 80 18.54 -5.28 -17.76
C PRO A 80 18.24 -6.76 -17.45
N LEU A 81 17.12 -7.26 -17.97
CA LEU A 81 16.65 -8.63 -17.76
C LEU A 81 17.51 -9.68 -18.48
N GLU A 82 18.39 -9.30 -19.39
CA GLU A 82 19.41 -10.20 -19.96
C GLU A 82 20.38 -10.73 -18.89
N ARG A 83 20.48 -10.06 -17.74
CA ARG A 83 21.32 -10.48 -16.61
C ARG A 83 20.54 -11.38 -15.65
N ASP A 84 20.92 -12.65 -15.51
CA ASP A 84 20.16 -13.65 -14.75
C ASP A 84 19.92 -13.26 -13.29
N TYR A 85 20.90 -12.64 -12.63
CA TYR A 85 20.76 -12.18 -11.25
C TYR A 85 19.73 -11.05 -11.10
N VAL A 86 19.47 -10.26 -12.16
CA VAL A 86 18.43 -9.22 -12.17
C VAL A 86 17.05 -9.86 -12.29
N LYS A 87 16.90 -10.84 -13.20
CA LYS A 87 15.68 -11.65 -13.32
C LYS A 87 15.34 -12.35 -12.01
N GLU A 88 16.32 -12.98 -11.38
CA GLU A 88 16.14 -13.70 -10.12
C GLU A 88 15.67 -12.77 -9.00
N ARG A 89 16.32 -11.62 -8.83
CA ARG A 89 15.94 -10.63 -7.80
C ARG A 89 14.57 -10.01 -8.04
N LEU A 90 14.19 -9.76 -9.30
CA LEU A 90 12.85 -9.31 -9.63
C LEU A 90 11.81 -10.39 -9.34
N LYS A 91 12.10 -11.65 -9.68
CA LYS A 91 11.23 -12.79 -9.36
C LYS A 91 11.07 -12.98 -7.85
N GLU A 92 12.14 -12.84 -7.08
CA GLU A 92 12.09 -12.86 -5.61
C GLU A 92 11.17 -11.76 -5.09
N ALA A 93 11.36 -10.52 -5.55
CA ALA A 93 10.53 -9.38 -5.13
C ALA A 93 9.04 -9.57 -5.49
N LEU A 94 8.76 -10.11 -6.68
CA LEU A 94 7.40 -10.43 -7.14
C LEU A 94 6.73 -11.48 -6.26
N ILE A 95 7.43 -12.58 -5.95
CA ILE A 95 6.91 -13.62 -5.05
C ILE A 95 6.64 -13.03 -3.67
N ILE A 96 7.54 -12.22 -3.12
CA ILE A 96 7.37 -11.60 -1.80
C ILE A 96 6.16 -10.67 -1.82
N GLU A 97 6.11 -9.70 -2.73
CA GLU A 97 5.07 -8.66 -2.73
C GLU A 97 3.69 -9.24 -3.03
N ALA A 98 3.56 -10.20 -3.94
CA ALA A 98 2.25 -10.79 -4.21
C ALA A 98 1.75 -11.71 -3.10
N ASN A 99 2.64 -12.30 -2.29
CA ASN A 99 2.21 -13.06 -1.12
C ASN A 99 1.82 -12.17 0.08
N ARG A 100 1.99 -10.85 0.00
CA ARG A 100 1.51 -9.87 1.00
C ARG A 100 0.02 -9.52 0.79
N ASN A 101 -0.85 -10.52 0.57
CA ASN A 101 -2.25 -10.36 0.16
C ASN A 101 -3.02 -9.26 0.90
N SER A 102 -3.03 -9.28 2.24
CA SER A 102 -3.75 -8.28 3.05
C SER A 102 -3.15 -6.87 2.94
N SER A 103 -1.84 -6.76 2.70
CA SER A 103 -1.19 -5.46 2.49
C SER A 103 -1.51 -4.92 1.10
N ILE A 104 -1.49 -5.77 0.06
CA ILE A 104 -1.79 -5.35 -1.32
C ILE A 104 -3.24 -4.90 -1.48
N GLU A 105 -4.21 -5.62 -0.90
CA GLU A 105 -5.61 -5.18 -0.87
C GLU A 105 -5.74 -3.78 -0.23
N LEU A 106 -5.08 -3.56 0.91
CA LEU A 106 -5.08 -2.26 1.58
C LEU A 106 -4.38 -1.16 0.77
N ILE A 107 -3.29 -1.49 0.06
CA ILE A 107 -2.59 -0.59 -0.86
C ILE A 107 -3.54 -0.16 -1.97
N PHE A 108 -4.27 -1.10 -2.57
CA PHE A 108 -5.26 -0.78 -3.58
C PHE A 108 -6.33 0.18 -3.04
N LEU A 109 -6.85 -0.06 -1.84
CA LEU A 109 -7.82 0.84 -1.20
C LEU A 109 -7.24 2.25 -0.98
N ARG A 110 -6.02 2.34 -0.42
CA ARG A 110 -5.32 3.61 -0.17
C ARG A 110 -4.91 4.34 -1.45
N SER A 111 -4.67 3.62 -2.54
CA SER A 111 -4.30 4.23 -3.82
C SER A 111 -5.36 5.21 -4.32
N GLY A 112 -6.65 4.93 -4.11
CA GLY A 112 -7.72 5.88 -4.46
C GLY A 112 -7.68 7.19 -3.68
N ARG A 113 -7.13 7.16 -2.45
CA ARG A 113 -6.98 8.37 -1.65
C ARG A 113 -5.87 9.28 -2.16
N TRP A 114 -4.78 8.70 -2.65
CA TRP A 114 -3.52 9.43 -2.82
C TRP A 114 -3.00 9.54 -4.26
N PHE A 115 -3.27 8.57 -5.12
CA PHE A 115 -2.64 8.52 -6.45
C PHE A 115 -2.97 9.75 -7.29
N SER A 116 -4.23 10.19 -7.32
CA SER A 116 -4.61 11.38 -8.10
C SER A 116 -3.76 12.62 -7.76
N PHE A 117 -3.51 12.85 -6.46
CA PHE A 117 -2.66 13.96 -6.01
C PHE A 117 -1.19 13.72 -6.33
N ILE A 118 -0.64 12.55 -5.98
CA ILE A 118 0.77 12.20 -6.23
C ILE A 118 1.11 12.33 -7.71
N GLU A 119 0.28 11.72 -8.56
CA GLU A 119 0.44 11.77 -10.01
C GLU A 119 0.29 13.18 -10.58
N GLY A 120 -0.59 13.99 -10.01
CA GLY A 120 -0.71 15.40 -10.35
C GLY A 120 0.59 16.16 -10.09
N GLU A 121 1.23 15.95 -8.94
CA GLU A 121 2.52 16.57 -8.61
C GLU A 121 3.68 16.04 -9.45
N LEU A 122 3.70 14.73 -9.76
CA LEU A 122 4.69 14.14 -10.68
C LEU A 122 4.57 14.75 -12.09
N ARG A 123 3.36 14.85 -12.64
CA ARG A 123 3.13 15.47 -13.96
C ARG A 123 3.54 16.93 -14.00
N LYS A 124 3.24 17.71 -12.95
CA LYS A 124 3.65 19.13 -12.86
C LYS A 124 5.16 19.34 -12.90
N THR A 125 5.92 18.36 -12.46
CA THR A 125 7.39 18.43 -12.39
C THR A 125 8.08 17.71 -13.55
N GLY A 126 7.32 17.15 -14.49
CA GLY A 126 7.86 16.34 -15.59
C GLY A 126 8.47 15.01 -15.12
N THR A 127 8.21 14.61 -13.89
CA THR A 127 8.75 13.40 -13.26
C THR A 127 7.96 12.17 -13.67
N SER A 128 8.63 11.01 -13.76
CA SER A 128 7.96 9.78 -14.14
C SER A 128 6.81 9.40 -13.20
N ILE A 129 5.70 8.96 -13.80
CA ILE A 129 4.51 8.50 -13.09
C ILE A 129 4.77 7.25 -12.23
N ASP A 130 5.78 6.46 -12.58
CA ASP A 130 6.17 5.24 -11.88
C ASP A 130 6.63 5.50 -10.44
N LEU A 131 7.07 6.73 -10.13
CA LEU A 131 7.45 7.09 -8.77
C LEU A 131 6.28 7.10 -7.78
N ARG A 132 5.03 7.01 -8.25
CA ARG A 132 3.85 6.80 -7.37
C ARG A 132 3.93 5.50 -6.56
N TYR A 133 4.76 4.54 -6.97
CA TYR A 133 4.95 3.27 -6.27
C TYR A 133 5.98 3.33 -5.13
N VAL A 134 6.81 4.38 -5.07
CA VAL A 134 7.77 4.60 -3.95
C VAL A 134 7.07 4.65 -2.58
N PRO A 135 6.02 5.47 -2.35
CA PRO A 135 5.36 5.55 -1.04
C PRO A 135 4.59 4.27 -0.65
N ILE A 136 4.38 3.34 -1.60
CA ILE A 136 3.87 2.00 -1.29
C ILE A 136 4.97 1.16 -0.65
N VAL A 137 6.16 1.12 -1.25
CA VAL A 137 7.29 0.33 -0.72
C VAL A 137 7.75 0.87 0.64
N GLU A 138 7.66 2.18 0.85
CA GLU A 138 8.03 2.84 2.10
C GLU A 138 7.02 2.65 3.25
N SER A 139 5.72 2.70 2.97
CA SER A 139 4.70 2.78 4.04
C SER A 139 3.36 2.13 3.73
N ASP A 140 3.21 1.44 2.59
CA ASP A 140 1.93 1.00 2.06
C ASP A 140 0.92 2.17 1.94
N LEU A 141 1.40 3.35 1.51
CA LEU A 141 0.63 4.62 1.46
C LEU A 141 0.05 5.08 2.81
N ASN A 142 0.71 4.72 3.91
CA ASN A 142 0.31 5.13 5.25
C ASN A 142 0.95 6.47 5.63
N TYR A 143 0.16 7.54 5.55
CA TYR A 143 0.60 8.88 5.97
C TYR A 143 0.89 9.00 7.47
N GLU A 144 0.46 8.04 8.30
CA GLU A 144 0.75 7.99 9.75
C GLU A 144 1.98 7.13 10.09
N ALA A 145 2.66 6.55 9.09
CA ALA A 145 3.75 5.61 9.32
C ALA A 145 4.93 6.21 10.08
N ASN A 146 5.55 5.39 10.91
CA ASN A 146 6.79 5.72 11.59
C ASN A 146 7.71 4.50 11.61
N SER A 147 9.00 4.71 11.37
CA SER A 147 10.00 3.64 11.48
C SER A 147 10.84 3.77 12.73
N ASN A 148 11.44 2.65 13.13
CA ASN A 148 12.41 2.56 14.22
C ASN A 148 13.67 3.42 13.95
N LYS A 149 13.98 3.68 12.68
CA LYS A 149 15.12 4.52 12.25
C LYS A 149 14.80 6.02 12.20
N GLY A 150 13.60 6.44 12.58
CA GLY A 150 13.24 7.86 12.70
C GLY A 150 12.63 8.51 11.44
N ALA A 151 12.44 7.74 10.36
CA ALA A 151 11.67 8.17 9.20
C ALA A 151 10.17 8.20 9.49
N ARG A 152 9.44 9.13 8.86
CA ARG A 152 8.03 9.43 9.17
C ARG A 152 7.19 9.66 7.91
N GLY A 153 5.90 9.35 8.04
CA GLY A 153 4.86 9.59 7.04
C GLY A 153 4.91 8.67 5.83
N MET A 154 4.10 9.02 4.85
CA MET A 154 3.83 8.21 3.65
C MET A 154 5.09 7.92 2.84
N TRP A 155 6.00 8.89 2.79
CA TRP A 155 7.25 8.83 2.04
C TRP A 155 8.46 8.42 2.90
N GLN A 156 8.24 8.13 4.19
CA GLN A 156 9.31 7.79 5.14
C GLN A 156 10.49 8.77 5.09
N LEU A 157 10.22 10.08 5.06
CA LEU A 157 11.28 11.07 5.03
C LEU A 157 12.04 11.09 6.37
N THR A 158 13.36 11.13 6.29
CA THR A 158 14.19 11.44 7.47
C THR A 158 14.03 12.90 7.85
N LYS A 159 14.35 13.25 9.10
CA LYS A 159 14.29 14.64 9.57
C LYS A 159 15.19 15.57 8.74
N TYR A 160 16.36 15.07 8.35
CA TYR A 160 17.33 15.81 7.53
C TYR A 160 16.75 16.13 6.15
N ILE A 161 16.26 15.12 5.43
CA ILE A 161 15.67 15.31 4.10
C ILE A 161 14.43 16.20 4.17
N ALA A 162 13.54 15.96 5.13
CA ALA A 162 12.35 16.79 5.33
C ALA A 162 12.69 18.28 5.44
N ARG A 163 13.65 18.63 6.31
CA ARG A 163 14.09 20.01 6.50
C ARG A 163 14.82 20.57 5.28
N LYS A 164 15.65 19.77 4.60
CA LYS A 164 16.32 20.16 3.35
C LYS A 164 15.32 20.65 2.31
N TYR A 165 14.15 20.00 2.23
CA TYR A 165 13.08 20.37 1.31
C TYR A 165 11.99 21.24 1.95
N GLY A 166 12.32 21.97 3.03
CA GLY A 166 11.46 23.04 3.57
C GLY A 166 10.32 22.58 4.47
N LEU A 167 10.29 21.31 4.90
CA LEU A 167 9.30 20.84 5.86
C LEU A 167 9.67 21.26 7.28
N ARG A 168 8.67 21.74 8.02
CA ARG A 168 8.75 22.03 9.45
C ARG A 168 8.77 20.73 10.25
N VAL A 169 9.84 20.53 11.02
CA VAL A 169 9.98 19.40 11.95
C VAL A 169 10.51 19.89 13.30
N ASP A 170 9.59 20.08 14.24
CA ASP A 170 9.82 20.50 15.62
C ASP A 170 8.94 19.70 16.62
N TYR A 171 8.86 20.18 17.85
CA TYR A 171 8.13 19.50 18.95
C TYR A 171 6.60 19.51 18.76
N TYR A 172 6.05 20.50 18.06
CA TYR A 172 4.62 20.68 17.87
C TYR A 172 4.15 20.22 16.49
N ILE A 173 5.00 20.43 15.49
CA ILE A 173 4.70 20.18 14.08
C ILE A 173 5.74 19.25 13.45
N ASP A 174 5.28 18.19 12.81
CA ASP A 174 6.08 17.32 11.96
C ASP A 174 5.38 17.10 10.61
N GLU A 175 5.70 17.96 9.65
CA GLU A 175 5.11 17.97 8.30
C GLU A 175 5.53 16.77 7.45
N ARG A 176 6.35 15.86 7.98
CA ARG A 176 6.55 14.55 7.34
C ARG A 176 5.27 13.71 7.34
N TYR A 177 4.40 13.92 8.33
CA TYR A 177 3.08 13.31 8.38
C TYR A 177 2.03 14.03 7.53
N ASP A 178 2.32 15.22 7.01
CA ASP A 178 1.45 15.90 6.05
C ASP A 178 1.64 15.23 4.68
N PRO A 179 0.63 14.49 4.16
CA PRO A 179 0.78 13.76 2.91
C PRO A 179 0.95 14.67 1.69
N PHE A 180 0.46 15.92 1.73
CA PHE A 180 0.55 16.84 0.60
C PHE A 180 1.93 17.51 0.56
N LYS A 181 2.39 18.03 1.70
CA LYS A 181 3.70 18.67 1.81
C LYS A 181 4.84 17.65 1.66
N SER A 182 4.73 16.48 2.31
CA SER A 182 5.75 15.42 2.20
C SER A 182 5.87 14.86 0.79
N THR A 183 4.77 14.74 0.03
CA THR A 183 4.82 14.32 -1.39
C THR A 183 5.61 15.31 -2.23
N LYS A 184 5.34 16.61 -2.12
CA LYS A 184 6.09 17.63 -2.86
C LYS A 184 7.58 17.61 -2.51
N ALA A 185 7.90 17.44 -1.22
CA ALA A 185 9.28 17.33 -0.75
C ALA A 185 9.99 16.08 -1.28
N ALA A 186 9.32 14.92 -1.25
CA ALA A 186 9.87 13.65 -1.72
C ALA A 186 10.12 13.66 -3.24
N ILE A 187 9.19 14.22 -4.04
CA ILE A 187 9.36 14.36 -5.49
C ILE A 187 10.55 15.26 -5.81
N ARG A 188 10.70 16.40 -5.13
CA ARG A 188 11.91 17.24 -5.27
C ARG A 188 13.18 16.48 -4.92
N HIS A 189 13.15 15.69 -3.86
CA HIS A 189 14.30 14.87 -3.49
C HIS A 189 14.68 13.85 -4.57
N LEU A 190 13.71 13.13 -5.10
CA LEU A 190 13.91 12.15 -6.17
C LEU A 190 14.44 12.81 -7.46
N ASN A 191 13.94 14.00 -7.80
CA ASN A 191 14.44 14.76 -8.96
C ASN A 191 15.89 15.24 -8.76
N ASP A 192 16.27 15.66 -7.56
CA ASP A 192 17.66 16.04 -7.27
C ASP A 192 18.58 14.81 -7.39
N LEU A 193 18.15 13.66 -6.86
CA LEU A 193 18.90 12.40 -6.97
C LEU A 193 19.07 11.99 -8.44
N TYR A 194 18.01 12.07 -9.23
CA TYR A 194 18.05 11.80 -10.66
C TYR A 194 18.96 12.78 -11.41
N SER A 195 18.92 14.07 -11.05
CA SER A 195 19.83 15.07 -11.63
C SER A 195 21.30 14.77 -11.33
N GLY A 196 21.58 14.12 -10.18
CA GLY A 196 22.92 13.74 -9.75
C GLY A 196 23.44 12.41 -10.31
N SER A 197 22.56 11.50 -10.75
CA SER A 197 22.92 10.19 -11.31
C SER A 197 22.68 10.07 -12.82
N GLY A 198 21.66 10.73 -13.36
CA GLY A 198 21.13 10.53 -14.71
C GLY A 198 20.30 9.25 -14.88
N ASN A 199 20.19 8.43 -13.84
CA ASN A 199 19.51 7.12 -13.85
C ASN A 199 18.53 6.99 -12.68
N TRP A 200 17.29 6.60 -12.95
CA TRP A 200 16.23 6.42 -11.95
C TRP A 200 16.47 5.23 -11.04
N SER A 201 17.02 4.12 -11.54
CA SER A 201 17.38 2.99 -10.66
C SER A 201 18.38 3.40 -9.58
N GLU A 202 19.35 4.26 -9.92
CA GLU A 202 20.30 4.82 -8.95
C GLU A 202 19.66 5.88 -8.07
N ALA A 203 18.81 6.74 -8.62
CA ALA A 203 18.09 7.74 -7.83
C ALA A 203 17.22 7.07 -6.75
N LEU A 204 16.51 5.99 -7.10
CA LEU A 204 15.70 5.21 -6.15
C LEU A 204 16.55 4.50 -5.10
N ALA A 205 17.69 3.92 -5.48
CA ALA A 205 18.62 3.34 -4.52
C ALA A 205 19.22 4.40 -3.57
N GLY A 206 19.58 5.56 -4.13
CA GLY A 206 20.07 6.72 -3.40
C GLY A 206 19.04 7.33 -2.45
N TYR A 207 17.74 7.26 -2.79
CA TYR A 207 16.66 7.65 -1.90
C TYR A 207 16.65 6.80 -0.62
N ASN A 208 16.86 5.48 -0.75
CA ASN A 208 16.81 4.55 0.37
C ASN A 208 18.10 4.55 1.22
N MET A 209 19.28 4.61 0.61
CA MET A 209 20.56 4.49 1.34
C MET A 209 21.38 5.78 1.45
N GLY A 210 20.98 6.83 0.74
CA GLY A 210 21.77 8.05 0.52
C GLY A 210 22.66 7.95 -0.72
N GLU A 211 22.64 9.01 -1.53
CA GLU A 211 23.36 9.12 -2.80
C GLU A 211 24.87 8.89 -2.67
N ASP A 212 25.52 9.54 -1.71
CA ASP A 212 26.97 9.42 -1.52
C ASP A 212 27.39 8.00 -1.10
N ALA A 213 26.53 7.32 -0.35
CA ALA A 213 26.80 5.94 0.06
C ALA A 213 26.72 5.00 -1.14
N LEU A 214 25.72 5.20 -2.01
CA LEU A 214 25.59 4.45 -3.26
C LEU A 214 26.79 4.72 -4.18
N LYS A 215 27.12 5.99 -4.43
CA LYS A 215 28.26 6.40 -5.27
C LYS A 215 29.58 5.78 -4.79
N ARG A 216 29.82 5.76 -3.48
CA ARG A 216 31.00 5.10 -2.90
C ARG A 216 31.00 3.58 -3.12
N ALA A 217 29.84 2.93 -2.99
CA ALA A 217 29.72 1.48 -3.19
C ALA A 217 29.96 1.10 -4.66
N MET A 218 29.31 1.80 -5.59
CA MET A 218 29.51 1.62 -7.03
C MET A 218 30.97 1.80 -7.42
N LYS A 219 31.61 2.89 -6.97
CA LYS A 219 33.03 3.16 -7.25
C LYS A 219 33.95 2.06 -6.71
N ARG A 220 33.68 1.55 -5.50
CA ARG A 220 34.48 0.48 -4.88
C ARG A 220 34.39 -0.82 -5.67
N GLU A 221 33.23 -1.12 -6.24
CA GLU A 221 32.96 -2.36 -6.98
C GLU A 221 33.27 -2.23 -8.48
N GLY A 222 33.51 -1.02 -8.98
CA GLY A 222 33.60 -0.77 -10.42
C GLY A 222 32.27 -1.02 -11.13
N ALA A 223 31.14 -0.96 -10.40
CA ALA A 223 29.81 -1.21 -10.95
C ALA A 223 29.40 -0.06 -11.88
N THR A 224 28.85 -0.40 -13.03
CA THR A 224 28.43 0.57 -14.04
C THR A 224 27.01 1.09 -13.83
N ASP A 225 26.20 0.35 -13.06
CA ASP A 225 24.83 0.69 -12.71
C ASP A 225 24.43 0.13 -11.33
N PHE A 226 23.23 0.50 -10.89
CA PHE A 226 22.65 -0.03 -9.65
C PHE A 226 22.55 -1.57 -9.63
N TYR A 227 22.22 -2.20 -10.76
CA TYR A 227 21.96 -3.63 -10.82
C TYR A 227 23.23 -4.44 -10.56
N GLU A 228 24.39 -3.98 -11.00
CA GLU A 228 25.70 -4.57 -10.70
C GLU A 228 26.17 -4.35 -9.26
N THR A 229 25.56 -3.40 -8.53
CA THR A 229 26.01 -3.02 -7.20
C THR A 229 25.53 -4.00 -6.13
N LYS A 230 26.47 -4.75 -5.54
CA LYS A 230 26.20 -5.81 -4.56
C LYS A 230 26.54 -5.41 -3.12
N GLY A 231 27.57 -4.61 -2.88
CA GLY A 231 28.03 -4.23 -1.53
C GLY A 231 27.27 -3.05 -0.92
N ILE A 232 25.95 -3.06 -1.08
CA ILE A 232 25.00 -2.12 -0.45
C ILE A 232 24.04 -2.89 0.48
N PRO A 233 23.36 -2.24 1.43
CA PRO A 233 22.45 -2.92 2.34
C PRO A 233 21.38 -3.75 1.62
N THR A 234 21.06 -4.94 2.14
CA THR A 234 20.05 -5.83 1.55
C THR A 234 18.69 -5.15 1.38
N GLU A 235 18.33 -4.25 2.29
CA GLU A 235 17.12 -3.42 2.19
C GLU A 235 17.11 -2.59 0.90
N THR A 236 18.22 -1.90 0.61
CA THR A 236 18.41 -1.09 -0.59
C THR A 236 18.49 -1.93 -1.85
N GLN A 237 19.21 -3.05 -1.78
CA GLN A 237 19.26 -4.05 -2.85
C GLN A 237 17.85 -4.46 -3.27
N LYS A 238 16.93 -4.64 -2.33
CA LYS A 238 15.55 -5.05 -2.61
C LYS A 238 14.67 -3.88 -3.03
N PHE A 239 14.97 -2.65 -2.61
CA PHE A 239 14.09 -1.49 -2.75
C PHE A 239 13.59 -1.25 -4.19
N VAL A 240 14.49 -1.16 -5.17
CA VAL A 240 14.14 -0.93 -6.58
C VAL A 240 13.31 -2.10 -7.15
N PHE A 241 13.67 -3.34 -6.81
CA PHE A 241 12.93 -4.53 -7.24
C PHE A 241 11.54 -4.62 -6.61
N ARG A 242 11.36 -4.16 -5.37
CA ARG A 242 10.04 -4.06 -4.72
C ARG A 242 9.16 -3.04 -5.42
N ILE A 243 9.72 -1.89 -5.84
CA ILE A 243 8.99 -0.89 -6.64
C ILE A 243 8.53 -1.49 -7.96
N LEU A 244 9.43 -2.18 -8.66
CA LEU A 244 9.11 -2.92 -9.89
C LEU A 244 8.00 -3.96 -9.69
N ALA A 245 8.12 -4.78 -8.65
CA ALA A 245 7.12 -5.80 -8.33
C ALA A 245 5.74 -5.18 -8.07
N ILE A 246 5.68 -4.12 -7.27
CA ILE A 246 4.43 -3.38 -6.99
C ILE A 246 3.86 -2.77 -8.28
N LYS A 247 4.68 -2.16 -9.13
CA LYS A 247 4.25 -1.63 -10.43
C LYS A 247 3.57 -2.73 -11.25
N LEU A 248 4.23 -3.85 -11.43
CA LEU A 248 3.72 -4.98 -12.21
C LEU A 248 2.39 -5.53 -11.64
N ILE A 249 2.33 -5.71 -10.32
CA ILE A 249 1.13 -6.19 -9.62
C ILE A 249 -0.03 -5.20 -9.79
N MET A 250 0.20 -3.91 -9.57
CA MET A 250 -0.86 -2.91 -9.62
C MET A 250 -1.35 -2.59 -11.03
N GLU A 251 -0.49 -2.73 -12.04
CA GLU A 251 -0.87 -2.57 -13.45
C GLU A 251 -1.58 -3.81 -14.01
N ASN A 252 -1.36 -4.99 -13.42
CA ASN A 252 -1.92 -6.26 -13.87
C ASN A 252 -2.45 -7.13 -12.71
N PRO A 253 -3.38 -6.65 -11.87
CA PRO A 253 -3.77 -7.34 -10.63
C PRO A 253 -4.23 -8.79 -10.83
N GLU A 254 -5.03 -9.04 -11.87
CA GLU A 254 -5.56 -10.38 -12.19
C GLU A 254 -4.44 -11.40 -12.46
N LYS A 255 -3.38 -10.94 -13.13
CA LYS A 255 -2.20 -11.74 -13.46
C LYS A 255 -1.46 -12.21 -12.19
N TYR A 256 -1.61 -11.49 -11.08
CA TYR A 256 -0.95 -11.77 -9.81
C TYR A 256 -1.92 -12.23 -8.71
N GLY A 257 -3.11 -12.71 -9.08
CA GLY A 257 -4.07 -13.34 -8.16
C GLY A 257 -4.96 -12.37 -7.40
N TYR A 258 -5.02 -11.10 -7.80
CA TYR A 258 -5.92 -10.10 -7.23
C TYR A 258 -7.16 -9.92 -8.12
N PRO A 259 -8.36 -9.70 -7.55
CA PRO A 259 -9.57 -9.48 -8.33
C PRO A 259 -9.40 -8.28 -9.27
N GLY A 260 -10.10 -8.31 -10.41
CA GLY A 260 -10.00 -7.29 -11.46
C GLY A 260 -10.12 -5.85 -10.96
N THR A 261 -9.46 -4.95 -11.69
CA THR A 261 -9.36 -3.51 -11.38
C THR A 261 -10.73 -2.87 -11.17
N GLU A 262 -11.79 -3.33 -11.84
CA GLU A 262 -13.13 -2.78 -11.70
C GLU A 262 -13.71 -2.99 -10.29
N SER A 263 -13.59 -4.21 -9.75
CA SER A 263 -14.04 -4.54 -8.39
C SER A 263 -13.24 -3.78 -7.34
N ILE A 264 -11.92 -3.67 -7.55
CA ILE A 264 -11.04 -2.90 -6.67
C ILE A 264 -11.37 -1.40 -6.71
N ASN A 265 -11.59 -0.84 -7.91
CA ASN A 265 -11.87 0.58 -8.10
C ASN A 265 -13.17 1.01 -7.39
N LYS A 266 -14.18 0.14 -7.33
CA LYS A 266 -15.46 0.41 -6.62
C LYS A 266 -15.28 0.58 -5.12
N ILE A 267 -14.29 -0.07 -4.51
CA ILE A 267 -14.07 -0.06 -3.06
C ILE A 267 -12.96 0.88 -2.61
N LYS A 268 -12.24 1.51 -3.55
CA LYS A 268 -11.15 2.44 -3.24
C LYS A 268 -11.60 3.53 -2.28
N TYR A 269 -10.70 3.91 -1.37
CA TYR A 269 -10.93 5.08 -0.53
C TYR A 269 -11.00 6.33 -1.40
N GLN A 270 -11.94 7.19 -1.05
CA GLN A 270 -12.12 8.47 -1.74
C GLN A 270 -10.92 9.39 -1.48
N THR A 271 -10.53 10.14 -2.51
CA THR A 271 -9.58 11.24 -2.38
C THR A 271 -10.09 12.23 -1.36
N TRP A 272 -9.20 12.65 -0.44
CA TRP A 272 -9.53 13.66 0.54
C TRP A 272 -9.89 14.98 -0.14
N GLN A 273 -11.13 15.40 0.08
CA GLN A 273 -11.61 16.73 -0.31
C GLN A 273 -11.33 17.65 0.87
N VAL A 274 -10.10 18.14 0.98
CA VAL A 274 -9.67 19.02 2.07
C VAL A 274 -9.22 20.38 1.53
N LYS A 275 -9.36 21.40 2.37
CA LYS A 275 -8.90 22.76 2.11
C LYS A 275 -7.85 23.12 3.16
N GLU A 276 -6.70 23.59 2.70
CA GLU A 276 -5.68 24.20 3.55
C GLU A 276 -6.16 25.61 3.97
N ILE A 277 -6.09 25.89 5.26
CA ILE A 277 -6.36 27.20 5.84
C ILE A 277 -5.23 27.58 6.78
N GLU A 278 -4.98 28.87 6.89
CA GLU A 278 -4.06 29.39 7.89
C GLU A 278 -4.80 29.61 9.22
N LEU A 279 -4.31 28.96 10.26
CA LEU A 279 -4.78 29.08 11.63
C LEU A 279 -3.82 29.96 12.43
N THR A 280 -4.33 31.05 13.00
CA THR A 280 -3.59 31.90 13.94
C THR A 280 -4.03 31.65 15.38
N ILE A 281 -3.07 31.34 16.25
CA ILE A 281 -3.24 31.23 17.69
C ILE A 281 -2.64 32.49 18.33
N GLU A 282 -3.49 33.34 18.91
CA GLU A 282 -3.10 34.64 19.48
C GLU A 282 -2.69 34.54 20.96
N LYS A 283 -3.36 33.66 21.71
CA LYS A 283 -3.07 33.37 23.12
C LYS A 283 -1.82 32.49 23.26
N LYS A 284 -1.29 32.36 24.48
CA LYS A 284 -0.09 31.55 24.78
C LYS A 284 -0.13 30.15 24.17
N GLN A 285 -1.27 29.47 24.28
CA GLN A 285 -1.54 28.18 23.65
C GLN A 285 -3.06 27.95 23.53
N ALA A 286 -3.48 27.12 22.56
CA ALA A 286 -4.84 26.62 22.42
C ALA A 286 -4.86 25.10 22.29
N THR A 287 -5.78 24.43 22.98
CA THR A 287 -5.98 22.99 22.81
C THR A 287 -6.61 22.71 21.45
N ILE A 288 -6.42 21.50 20.91
CA ILE A 288 -7.07 21.12 19.65
C ILE A 288 -8.59 21.18 19.78
N GLN A 289 -9.15 20.88 20.96
CA GLN A 289 -10.59 20.99 21.18
C GLN A 289 -11.07 22.45 21.06
N GLU A 290 -10.36 23.41 21.64
CA GLU A 290 -10.69 24.84 21.50
C GLU A 290 -10.58 25.31 20.04
N ILE A 291 -9.56 24.84 19.32
CA ILE A 291 -9.37 25.14 17.89
C ILE A 291 -10.55 24.60 17.08
N VAL A 292 -10.93 23.34 17.29
CA VAL A 292 -12.05 22.70 16.61
C VAL A 292 -13.34 23.46 16.91
N GLU A 293 -13.60 23.82 18.16
CA GLU A 293 -14.80 24.57 18.54
C GLU A 293 -14.86 25.94 17.87
N LYS A 294 -13.73 26.66 17.80
CA LYS A 294 -13.65 27.93 17.06
C LYS A 294 -13.95 27.74 15.57
N LEU A 295 -13.42 26.67 14.96
CA LEU A 295 -13.60 26.37 13.54
C LEU A 295 -15.03 25.92 13.19
N LYS A 296 -15.80 25.38 14.12
CA LYS A 296 -17.20 24.95 13.88
C LYS A 296 -18.13 26.06 13.41
N SER A 297 -17.85 27.31 13.77
CA SER A 297 -18.59 28.47 13.25
C SER A 297 -18.60 28.54 11.72
N ARG A 298 -17.53 28.08 11.07
CA ARG A 298 -17.36 28.01 9.62
C ARG A 298 -17.45 26.59 9.06
N TYR A 299 -17.15 25.59 9.87
CA TYR A 299 -17.10 24.18 9.51
C TYR A 299 -17.93 23.35 10.50
N PRO A 300 -19.27 23.47 10.48
CA PRO A 300 -20.15 22.96 11.56
C PRO A 300 -20.08 21.45 11.77
N ARG A 301 -19.65 20.68 10.76
CA ARG A 301 -19.50 19.21 10.86
C ARG A 301 -18.12 18.76 11.35
N LEU A 302 -17.17 19.68 11.53
CA LEU A 302 -15.79 19.33 11.86
C LEU A 302 -15.71 18.72 13.25
N THR A 303 -15.27 17.47 13.32
CA THR A 303 -15.01 16.78 14.58
C THR A 303 -13.54 16.85 14.98
N TYR A 304 -13.25 16.60 16.27
CA TYR A 304 -11.88 16.44 16.76
C TYR A 304 -11.12 15.36 15.99
N ARG A 305 -11.77 14.21 15.75
CA ARG A 305 -11.18 13.07 15.03
C ARG A 305 -10.83 13.44 13.59
N GLU A 306 -11.72 14.10 12.86
CA GLU A 306 -11.44 14.55 11.49
C GLU A 306 -10.30 15.57 11.46
N PHE A 307 -10.32 16.55 12.38
CA PHE A 307 -9.23 17.51 12.47
C PHE A 307 -7.88 16.81 12.69
N ARG A 308 -7.78 15.86 13.64
CA ARG A 308 -6.53 15.09 13.87
C ARG A 308 -6.16 14.20 12.70
N THR A 309 -7.14 13.67 11.98
CA THR A 309 -6.94 12.82 10.79
C THR A 309 -6.30 13.65 9.67
N TYR A 310 -6.86 14.81 9.33
CA TYR A 310 -6.32 15.67 8.28
C TYR A 310 -5.04 16.39 8.69
N ASN A 311 -4.86 16.63 9.98
CA ASN A 311 -3.72 17.37 10.54
C ASN A 311 -2.80 16.48 11.36
N ARG A 312 -2.44 15.31 10.84
CA ARG A 312 -1.55 14.38 11.54
C ARG A 312 -0.17 14.98 11.85
N HIS A 313 0.25 16.00 11.09
CA HIS A 313 1.46 16.78 11.37
C HIS A 313 1.40 17.56 12.68
N VAL A 314 0.21 17.79 13.26
CA VAL A 314 0.05 18.36 14.60
C VAL A 314 0.18 17.24 15.65
N LEU A 315 1.30 17.26 16.37
CA LEU A 315 1.71 16.15 17.23
C LEU A 315 0.99 16.14 18.58
N ASN A 316 0.80 17.31 19.18
CA ASN A 316 0.30 17.48 20.53
C ASN A 316 -1.20 17.82 20.56
N ASP A 317 -1.81 17.68 21.73
CA ASP A 317 -3.21 18.07 21.97
C ASP A 317 -3.41 19.59 22.13
N TYR A 318 -2.36 20.37 21.87
CA TYR A 318 -2.38 21.83 21.84
C TYR A 318 -1.34 22.39 20.87
N LEU A 319 -1.55 23.64 20.47
CA LEU A 319 -0.60 24.45 19.69
C LEU A 319 -0.28 25.74 20.45
N PRO A 320 1.01 26.16 20.53
CA PRO A 320 1.39 27.43 21.12
C PRO A 320 1.01 28.61 20.20
N LYS A 321 1.15 29.83 20.72
CA LYS A 321 1.00 31.07 19.94
C LYS A 321 1.78 30.98 18.62
N GLY A 322 1.14 31.29 17.50
CA GLY A 322 1.78 31.22 16.18
C GLY A 322 0.79 31.06 15.03
N ARG A 323 1.35 30.89 13.83
CA ARG A 323 0.61 30.61 12.58
C ARG A 323 0.89 29.17 12.15
N TYR A 324 -0.15 28.48 11.70
CA TYR A 324 -0.09 27.08 11.32
C TYR A 324 -0.96 26.83 10.09
N ASP A 325 -0.44 26.09 9.13
CA ASP A 325 -1.26 25.56 8.04
C ASP A 325 -1.96 24.30 8.53
N VAL A 326 -3.29 24.30 8.43
CA VAL A 326 -4.13 23.17 8.82
C VAL A 326 -5.16 22.88 7.74
N TYR A 327 -5.59 21.63 7.66
CA TYR A 327 -6.59 21.15 6.75
C TYR A 327 -7.94 20.97 7.43
N VAL A 328 -8.98 21.38 6.74
CA VAL A 328 -10.39 21.14 7.07
C VAL A 328 -11.06 20.51 5.87
N TYR A 329 -12.26 19.93 6.02
CA TYR A 329 -12.98 19.42 4.85
C TYR A 329 -13.32 20.56 3.88
N SER A 330 -13.26 20.27 2.58
CA SER A 330 -13.77 21.16 1.55
C SER A 330 -15.29 21.02 1.53
N GLU A 331 -16.00 22.09 1.84
CA GLU A 331 -17.40 22.21 1.46
C GLU A 331 -17.43 22.24 -0.06
N LYS A 332 -17.69 21.10 -0.70
CA LYS A 332 -18.30 21.18 -2.03
C LYS A 332 -19.55 22.03 -1.81
N GLN A 333 -19.58 23.23 -2.38
CA GLN A 333 -20.83 23.98 -2.48
C GLN A 333 -21.85 22.99 -3.01
N ASN A 334 -22.97 22.86 -2.30
CA ASN A 334 -24.11 22.11 -2.80
C ASN A 334 -24.41 22.67 -4.19
N GLY A 335 -23.98 21.92 -5.22
CA GLY A 335 -24.47 22.11 -6.57
C GLY A 335 -25.94 21.80 -6.52
N THR A 336 -26.73 22.85 -6.39
CA THR A 336 -28.11 22.89 -6.83
C THR A 336 -28.07 22.70 -8.34
N SER A 337 -28.44 21.51 -8.79
CA SER A 337 -29.14 21.22 -10.05
C SER A 337 -29.56 19.75 -10.01
#